data_AF-A0A7X6W1W1-F1
#
_entry.id   AF-A0A7X6W1W1-F1
#
_cell.length_a   1.000
_cell.length_b   1.000
_cell.length_c   1.000
_cell.angle_alpha   90.00
_cell.angle_beta   90.00
_cell.angle_gamma   90.00
#
_symmetry.space_group_name_H-M   'P 1'
#
loop_
_entity.id
_entity.type
_entity.pdbx_description
1 polymer ?
#
loop_
_entity_poly.entity_id
_entity_poly.type
_entity_poly.pdbx_seq_one_letter_code
_entity_poly.pdbx_strand_id
1 'polypeptide(L)'
;MSYTIRLLAPKEEAPSVAAIERALRDEGFDVTITPVPPAGAWERFELQMPDEDPVKVRRYLREGDENPVDEEVDGFLDELLDRDETPGLKQVMDALRRARQMMVVEIPDSFPWSEERTVVDALVEHLADVTGAIIQADGEGFYDSAGDLLVPME
;
A
#
# COMPACT_ATOMS: atom_id res chain seq x y z
N MET A 1 -0.72 15.65 -9.79
CA MET A 1 -1.71 14.72 -9.27
C MET A 1 -0.92 13.67 -8.51
N SER A 2 -1.03 13.60 -7.18
CA SER A 2 -0.28 12.61 -6.40
C SER A 2 -0.54 11.20 -6.91
N TYR A 3 0.52 10.42 -7.06
CA TYR A 3 0.44 9.00 -7.41
C TYR A 3 0.11 8.20 -6.15
N THR A 4 -0.78 7.22 -6.26
CA THR A 4 -1.27 6.48 -5.10
C THR A 4 -1.03 4.99 -5.27
N ILE A 5 -0.50 4.38 -4.22
CA ILE A 5 -0.42 2.93 -4.07
C ILE A 5 -1.34 2.52 -2.92
N ARG A 6 -2.19 1.53 -3.15
CA ARG A 6 -3.03 0.89 -2.14
C ARG A 6 -2.50 -0.50 -1.83
N LEU A 7 -2.41 -0.83 -0.55
CA LEU A 7 -2.12 -2.17 -0.08
C LEU A 7 -3.37 -2.73 0.60
N LEU A 8 -3.97 -3.77 0.01
CA LEU A 8 -5.17 -4.42 0.52
C LEU A 8 -4.78 -5.71 1.21
N ALA A 9 -4.87 -5.73 2.54
CA ALA A 9 -4.31 -6.80 3.36
C ALA A 9 -5.39 -7.63 4.08
N PRO A 10 -5.21 -8.95 4.19
CA PRO A 10 -6.16 -9.83 4.88
C PRO A 10 -5.98 -9.85 6.40
N LYS A 11 -4.81 -9.41 6.90
CA LYS A 11 -4.55 -9.26 8.34
C LYS A 11 -5.05 -7.91 8.81
N GLU A 12 -5.43 -7.77 10.07
CA GLU A 12 -5.72 -6.46 10.67
C GLU A 12 -4.46 -5.86 11.28
N GLU A 13 -3.49 -6.69 11.69
CA GLU A 13 -2.23 -6.24 12.26
C GLU A 13 -1.40 -5.48 11.22
N ALA A 14 -0.71 -4.43 11.68
CA ALA A 14 0.23 -3.65 10.89
C ALA A 14 1.57 -3.55 11.64
N PRO A 15 2.71 -3.41 10.92
CA PRO A 15 3.99 -3.18 11.58
C PRO A 15 3.96 -1.87 12.36
N SER A 16 4.68 -1.82 13.49
CA SER A 16 4.84 -0.56 14.22
C SER A 16 5.63 0.45 13.38
N VAL A 17 5.41 1.75 13.58
CA VAL A 17 6.19 2.81 12.92
C VAL A 17 7.70 2.64 13.15
N ALA A 18 8.11 2.21 14.34
CA ALA A 18 9.52 1.92 14.63
C ALA A 18 10.08 0.73 13.81
N ALA A 19 9.25 -0.27 13.49
CA ALA A 19 9.64 -1.39 12.64
C ALA A 19 9.77 -0.96 11.17
N ILE A 20 8.84 -0.11 10.69
CA ILE A 20 8.89 0.50 9.36
C ILE A 20 10.17 1.34 9.22
N GLU A 21 10.39 2.28 10.14
CA GLU A 21 11.55 3.16 10.13
C GLU A 21 12.87 2.37 10.15
N ARG A 22 12.92 1.30 10.96
CA ARG A 22 14.07 0.41 11.01
C ARG A 22 14.29 -0.32 9.68
N ALA A 23 13.24 -0.89 9.09
CA ALA A 23 13.35 -1.60 7.82
C ALA A 23 13.92 -0.69 6.72
N LEU A 24 13.41 0.55 6.63
CA LEU A 24 13.89 1.53 5.66
C LEU A 24 15.35 1.95 5.91
N ARG A 25 15.75 2.14 7.18
CA ARG A 25 17.15 2.44 7.52
C ARG A 25 18.10 1.27 7.27
N ASP A 26 17.65 0.03 7.51
CA ASP A 26 18.45 -1.17 7.24
C ASP A 26 18.74 -1.31 5.73
N GLU A 27 17.90 -0.72 4.86
CA GLU A 27 18.13 -0.58 3.42
C GLU A 27 18.95 0.66 3.02
N GLY A 28 19.32 1.52 3.98
CA GLY A 28 20.16 2.69 3.76
C GLY A 28 19.41 4.00 3.49
N PHE A 29 18.08 4.03 3.62
CA PHE A 29 17.30 5.26 3.49
C PHE A 29 17.34 6.09 4.77
N ASP A 30 17.60 7.40 4.62
CA ASP A 30 17.49 8.37 5.72
C ASP A 30 16.06 8.92 5.77
N VAL A 31 15.29 8.47 6.76
CA VAL A 31 13.87 8.80 6.90
C VAL A 31 13.51 9.20 8.32
N THR A 32 12.53 10.09 8.42
CA THR A 32 11.85 10.44 9.67
C THR A 32 10.35 10.21 9.52
N ILE A 33 9.72 9.55 10.48
CA ILE A 33 8.26 9.33 10.48
C ILE A 33 7.55 10.26 11.47
N THR A 34 6.54 11.00 11.00
CA THR A 34 5.78 11.97 11.82
C THR A 34 4.26 11.88 11.60
N PRO A 35 3.42 11.91 12.65
CA PRO A 35 3.78 11.76 14.06
C PRO A 35 4.35 10.36 14.31
N VAL A 36 4.97 10.15 15.47
CA VAL A 36 5.28 8.80 15.97
C VAL A 36 4.08 8.36 16.83
N PRO A 37 3.13 7.58 16.26
CA PRO A 37 1.95 7.15 16.98
C PRO A 37 2.33 6.15 18.09
N PRO A 38 1.49 6.02 19.14
CA PRO A 38 1.67 4.98 20.14
C PRO A 38 1.72 3.59 19.50
N ALA A 39 2.46 2.67 20.11
CA ALA A 39 2.76 1.37 19.54
C ALA A 39 1.49 0.59 19.14
N GLY A 40 1.44 0.11 17.89
CA GLY A 40 0.50 -0.91 17.42
C GLY A 40 -0.78 -0.41 16.74
N ALA A 41 -1.03 0.89 16.66
CA ALA A 41 -2.30 1.39 16.10
C ALA A 41 -2.13 2.74 15.38
N TRP A 42 -1.26 2.79 14.38
CA TRP A 42 -1.19 3.97 13.54
C TRP A 42 -2.32 3.94 12.52
N GLU A 43 -2.95 5.11 12.34
CA GLU A 43 -3.96 5.38 11.30
C GLU A 43 -3.37 6.24 10.19
N ARG A 44 -2.36 7.05 10.52
CA ARG A 44 -1.64 7.87 9.56
C ARG A 44 -0.25 8.22 10.04
N PHE A 45 0.66 8.39 9.10
CA PHE A 45 1.95 9.03 9.31
C PHE A 45 2.47 9.61 8.00
N GLU A 46 3.47 10.48 8.11
CA GLU A 46 4.22 11.07 7.01
C GLU A 46 5.65 10.54 7.08
N LEU A 47 6.14 10.03 5.97
CA LEU A 47 7.52 9.61 5.77
C LEU A 47 8.28 10.75 5.10
N GLN A 48 9.20 11.35 5.85
CA GLN A 48 9.97 12.51 5.42
C GLN A 48 11.40 12.09 5.06
N MET A 49 11.81 12.35 3.81
CA MET A 49 13.20 12.29 3.35
C MET A 49 13.83 13.69 3.39
N PRO A 50 15.17 13.83 3.49
CA PRO A 50 15.82 15.13 3.43
C PRO A 50 15.47 15.90 2.16
N ASP A 51 15.06 17.17 2.30
CA ASP A 51 14.78 18.11 1.19
C ASP A 51 13.66 17.71 0.21
N GLU A 52 12.85 16.68 0.52
CA GLU A 52 11.74 16.21 -0.32
C GLU A 52 10.37 16.50 0.33
N ASP A 53 9.30 16.50 -0.47
CA ASP A 53 7.95 16.49 0.09
C ASP A 53 7.64 15.12 0.71
N PRO A 54 6.91 15.05 1.84
CA PRO A 54 6.69 13.78 2.53
C PRO A 54 5.73 12.87 1.77
N VAL A 55 6.03 11.56 1.79
CA VAL A 55 5.09 10.50 1.41
C VAL A 55 4.10 10.32 2.55
N LYS A 56 2.79 10.37 2.24
CA LYS A 56 1.75 10.24 3.26
C LYS A 56 1.22 8.83 3.27
N VAL A 57 1.09 8.24 4.45
CA VAL A 57 0.54 6.91 4.62
C VAL A 57 -0.68 6.99 5.50
N ARG A 58 -1.78 6.40 5.06
CA ARG A 58 -3.02 6.24 5.83
C ARG A 58 -3.41 4.77 5.89
N ARG A 59 -4.08 4.39 6.97
CA ARG A 59 -4.57 3.03 7.19
C ARG A 59 -6.03 3.07 7.62
N TYR A 60 -6.80 2.19 6.99
CA TYR A 60 -8.22 2.00 7.21
C TYR A 60 -8.44 0.53 7.57
N LEU A 61 -9.10 0.28 8.70
CA LEU A 61 -9.58 -1.05 9.05
C LEU A 61 -10.98 -1.24 8.49
N ARG A 62 -11.30 -2.46 8.06
CA ARG A 62 -12.62 -2.86 7.55
C ARG A 62 -13.59 -3.14 8.71
N GLU A 63 -14.05 -2.07 9.36
CA GLU A 63 -15.00 -2.05 10.47
C GLU A 63 -16.13 -1.03 10.23
N GLY A 64 -17.37 -1.36 10.64
CA GLY A 64 -18.54 -0.47 10.51
C GLY A 64 -19.25 -0.54 9.16
N ASP A 65 -20.42 0.12 9.04
CA ASP A 65 -21.31 0.04 7.87
C ASP A 65 -20.94 1.01 6.72
N GLU A 66 -20.08 2.02 6.97
CA GLU A 66 -19.57 2.96 5.97
C GLU A 66 -18.04 2.90 6.00
N ASN A 67 -17.48 1.93 5.27
CA ASN A 67 -16.07 1.62 5.33
C ASN A 67 -15.33 1.97 4.03
N PRO A 68 -14.28 2.82 4.07
CA PRO A 68 -13.48 3.14 2.90
C PRO A 68 -12.82 1.93 2.21
N VAL A 69 -12.58 0.85 2.97
CA VAL A 69 -12.07 -0.42 2.42
C VAL A 69 -13.14 -1.10 1.59
N ASP A 70 -14.40 -1.12 2.04
CA ASP A 70 -15.52 -1.73 1.29
C ASP A 70 -15.78 -0.96 -0.01
N GLU A 71 -15.83 0.37 0.06
CA GLU A 71 -16.03 1.22 -1.12
C GLU A 71 -14.97 0.98 -2.20
N GLU A 72 -13.68 0.92 -1.82
CA GLU A 72 -12.60 0.67 -2.78
C GLU A 72 -12.59 -0.78 -3.27
N VAL A 73 -12.82 -1.76 -2.39
CA VAL A 73 -12.89 -3.17 -2.79
C VAL A 73 -14.03 -3.40 -3.77
N ASP A 74 -15.20 -2.85 -3.53
CA ASP A 74 -16.36 -2.99 -4.42
C ASP A 74 -16.08 -2.30 -5.76
N GLY A 75 -15.49 -1.09 -5.74
CA GLY A 75 -15.08 -0.40 -6.97
C GLY A 75 -14.11 -1.21 -7.83
N PHE A 76 -13.08 -1.80 -7.21
CA PHE A 76 -12.15 -2.67 -7.93
C PHE A 76 -12.80 -3.97 -8.39
N LEU A 77 -13.65 -4.60 -7.57
CA LEU A 77 -14.34 -5.82 -7.98
C LEU A 77 -15.21 -5.54 -9.21
N ASP A 78 -15.98 -4.45 -9.20
CA ASP A 78 -16.83 -4.03 -10.31
C ASP A 78 -16.03 -3.81 -11.61
N GLU A 79 -14.88 -3.15 -11.54
CA GLU A 79 -14.01 -2.96 -12.71
C GLU A 79 -13.44 -4.28 -13.26
N LEU A 80 -13.22 -5.25 -12.38
CA LEU A 80 -12.63 -6.54 -12.71
C LEU A 80 -13.66 -7.58 -13.18
N LEU A 81 -14.96 -7.37 -12.94
CA LEU A 81 -16.03 -8.35 -13.20
C LEU A 81 -16.10 -8.80 -14.67
N ASP A 82 -15.88 -7.89 -15.62
CA ASP A 82 -16.05 -8.15 -17.05
C ASP A 82 -14.78 -8.62 -17.76
N ARG A 83 -13.68 -8.80 -17.01
CA ARG A 83 -12.38 -9.19 -17.58
C ARG A 83 -12.29 -10.70 -17.80
N ASP A 84 -11.48 -11.09 -18.79
CA ASP A 84 -11.20 -12.50 -19.06
C ASP A 84 -10.55 -13.20 -17.86
N GLU A 85 -11.04 -14.39 -17.55
CA GLU A 85 -10.57 -15.16 -16.39
C GLU A 85 -9.12 -15.59 -16.57
N THR A 86 -8.23 -15.08 -15.72
CA THR A 86 -6.82 -15.49 -15.61
C THR A 86 -6.48 -15.94 -14.18
N PRO A 87 -5.40 -16.71 -13.97
CA PRO A 87 -4.92 -17.02 -12.63
C PRO A 87 -4.65 -15.77 -11.77
N GLY A 88 -4.04 -14.74 -12.37
CA GLY A 88 -3.79 -13.45 -11.71
C GLY A 88 -5.08 -12.75 -11.31
N LEU A 89 -6.08 -12.70 -12.19
CA LEU A 89 -7.39 -12.13 -11.88
C LEU A 89 -8.07 -12.83 -10.69
N LYS A 90 -8.06 -14.17 -10.68
CA LYS A 90 -8.62 -14.93 -9.54
C LYS A 90 -7.92 -14.60 -8.23
N GLN A 91 -6.60 -14.52 -8.26
CA GLN A 91 -5.79 -14.16 -7.10
C GLN A 91 -6.14 -12.75 -6.59
N VAL A 92 -6.27 -11.77 -7.50
CA VAL A 92 -6.69 -10.41 -7.16
C VAL A 92 -8.08 -10.40 -6.52
N MET A 93 -9.08 -10.99 -7.19
CA MET A 93 -10.46 -11.01 -6.67
C MET A 93 -10.56 -11.69 -5.30
N ASP A 94 -9.82 -12.77 -5.09
CA ASP A 94 -9.78 -13.47 -3.80
C ASP A 94 -9.08 -12.64 -2.71
N ALA A 95 -8.02 -11.91 -3.05
CA ALA A 95 -7.34 -11.00 -2.12
C ALA A 95 -8.27 -9.84 -1.73
N LEU A 96 -8.93 -9.20 -2.70
CA LEU A 96 -9.89 -8.11 -2.49
C LEU A 96 -11.00 -8.53 -1.52
N ARG A 97 -11.63 -9.69 -1.77
CA ARG A 97 -12.70 -10.21 -0.89
C ARG A 97 -12.24 -10.50 0.53
N ARG A 98 -10.96 -10.86 0.69
CA ARG A 98 -10.36 -11.18 1.99
C ARG A 98 -9.78 -9.96 2.70
N ALA A 99 -9.70 -8.81 2.04
CA ALA A 99 -9.14 -7.60 2.62
C ALA A 99 -9.89 -7.23 3.91
N ARG A 100 -9.11 -7.00 4.97
CA ARG A 100 -9.53 -6.56 6.31
C ARG A 100 -8.99 -5.17 6.64
N GLN A 101 -7.99 -4.71 5.89
CA GLN A 101 -7.49 -3.34 5.98
C GLN A 101 -7.00 -2.87 4.62
N MET A 102 -6.96 -1.55 4.47
CA MET A 102 -6.33 -0.87 3.35
C MET A 102 -5.30 0.11 3.89
N MET A 103 -4.09 0.07 3.34
CA MET A 103 -3.10 1.14 3.54
C MET A 103 -2.96 1.91 2.24
N VAL A 104 -3.01 3.24 2.32
CA VAL A 104 -2.92 4.14 1.18
C VAL A 104 -1.63 4.93 1.32
N VAL A 105 -0.76 4.81 0.32
CA VAL A 105 0.51 5.51 0.20
C VAL A 105 0.34 6.58 -0.89
N GLU A 106 0.23 7.84 -0.46
CA GLU A 106 0.12 9.01 -1.34
C GLU A 106 1.51 9.59 -1.57
N ILE A 107 1.97 9.55 -2.82
CA ILE A 107 3.31 9.95 -3.23
C ILE A 107 3.22 11.31 -3.95
N PRO A 108 4.01 12.32 -3.52
CA PRO A 108 3.95 13.65 -4.12
C PRO A 108 4.46 13.64 -5.57
N ASP A 109 3.93 14.54 -6.40
CA ASP A 109 4.38 14.71 -7.81
C ASP A 109 5.89 15.03 -7.92
N SER A 110 6.43 15.66 -6.88
CA SER A 110 7.84 16.03 -6.77
C SER A 110 8.75 14.86 -6.37
N PHE A 111 8.20 13.68 -6.07
CA PHE A 111 8.98 12.53 -5.64
C PHE A 111 10.01 12.11 -6.71
N PRO A 112 11.29 11.93 -6.33
CA PRO A 112 12.36 11.67 -7.28
C PRO A 112 12.39 10.19 -7.67
N TRP A 113 11.50 9.80 -8.59
CA TRP A 113 11.54 8.47 -9.19
C TRP A 113 12.91 8.19 -9.82
N SER A 114 13.44 7.00 -9.57
CA SER A 114 14.75 6.53 -10.03
C SER A 114 14.63 5.14 -10.66
N GLU A 115 15.60 4.77 -11.51
CA GLU A 115 15.77 3.38 -11.95
C GLU A 115 16.31 2.49 -10.82
N GLU A 116 16.90 3.10 -9.80
CA GLU A 116 17.31 2.43 -8.56
C GLU A 116 16.13 2.32 -7.59
N ARG A 117 16.18 1.30 -6.72
CA ARG A 117 15.17 1.07 -5.68
C ARG A 117 14.95 2.34 -4.84
N THR A 118 13.71 2.76 -4.73
CA THR A 118 13.29 3.95 -4.00
C THR A 118 12.84 3.60 -2.57
N VAL A 119 12.72 4.62 -1.73
CA VAL A 119 12.16 4.46 -0.38
C VAL A 119 10.69 4.01 -0.40
N VAL A 120 9.95 4.37 -1.46
CA VAL A 120 8.56 3.94 -1.66
C VAL A 120 8.51 2.44 -1.96
N ASP A 121 9.41 1.93 -2.81
CA ASP A 121 9.49 0.50 -3.11
C ASP A 121 9.76 -0.31 -1.83
N ALA A 122 10.76 0.13 -1.05
CA ALA A 122 11.10 -0.50 0.23
C ALA A 122 9.95 -0.45 1.25
N LEU A 123 9.23 0.68 1.31
CA LEU A 123 8.06 0.83 2.19
C LEU A 123 6.95 -0.13 1.77
N VAL A 124 6.58 -0.15 0.49
CA VAL A 124 5.49 -0.96 -0.04
C VAL A 124 5.81 -2.45 0.12
N GLU A 125 7.03 -2.88 -0.22
CA GLU A 125 7.49 -4.26 -0.03
C GLU A 125 7.40 -4.68 1.44
N HIS A 126 7.94 -3.87 2.36
CA HIS A 126 7.89 -4.17 3.79
C HIS A 126 6.44 -4.29 4.31
N LEU A 127 5.56 -3.36 3.92
CA LEU A 127 4.16 -3.40 4.33
C LEU A 127 3.45 -4.62 3.73
N ALA A 128 3.68 -4.93 2.45
CA ALA A 128 3.09 -6.08 1.77
C ALA A 128 3.53 -7.40 2.41
N ASP A 129 4.82 -7.56 2.69
CA ASP A 129 5.38 -8.78 3.31
C ASP A 129 4.82 -9.04 4.71
N VAL A 130 4.78 -8.01 5.55
CA VAL A 130 4.29 -8.16 6.94
C VAL A 130 2.80 -8.49 6.94
N THR A 131 2.02 -7.83 6.09
CA THR A 131 0.55 -7.89 6.14
C THR A 131 -0.05 -8.95 5.20
N GLY A 132 0.74 -9.44 4.23
CA GLY A 132 0.27 -10.30 3.15
C GLY A 132 -0.63 -9.56 2.16
N ALA A 133 -0.37 -8.27 1.94
CA ALA A 133 -1.20 -7.44 1.08
C ALA A 133 -1.00 -7.77 -0.40
N ILE A 134 -2.07 -7.57 -1.18
CA ILE A 134 -1.95 -7.30 -2.60
C ILE A 134 -1.78 -5.80 -2.81
N ILE A 135 -1.00 -5.44 -3.82
CA ILE A 135 -0.67 -4.05 -4.13
C ILE A 135 -1.51 -3.62 -5.33
N GLN A 136 -2.11 -2.44 -5.27
CA GLN A 136 -2.73 -1.76 -6.40
C GLN A 136 -2.04 -0.42 -6.60
N ALA A 137 -1.55 -0.19 -7.82
CA ALA A 137 -0.92 1.05 -8.23
C ALA A 137 -1.82 1.78 -9.22
N ASP A 138 -2.09 3.06 -8.97
CA ASP A 138 -3.00 3.85 -9.79
C ASP A 138 -2.51 4.00 -11.23
N GLY A 139 -3.40 3.67 -12.17
CA GLY A 139 -3.12 3.72 -13.60
C GLY A 139 -2.17 2.62 -14.12
N GLU A 140 -1.83 1.63 -13.28
CA GLU A 140 -0.94 0.54 -13.67
C GLU A 140 -1.57 -0.84 -13.53
N GLY A 141 -2.00 -1.21 -12.32
CA GLY A 141 -2.38 -2.59 -12.09
C GLY A 141 -2.36 -3.07 -10.65
N PHE A 142 -2.65 -4.37 -10.52
CA PHE A 142 -2.49 -5.15 -9.31
C PHE A 142 -1.22 -5.99 -9.37
N TYR A 143 -0.46 -5.98 -8.29
CA TYR A 143 0.79 -6.71 -8.11
C TYR A 143 0.71 -7.58 -6.85
N ASP A 144 1.41 -8.71 -6.85
CA ASP A 144 1.60 -9.49 -5.63
C ASP A 144 2.66 -8.87 -4.70
N SER A 145 2.87 -9.47 -3.52
CA SER A 145 3.83 -8.97 -2.54
C SER A 145 5.29 -9.06 -3.00
N ALA A 146 5.59 -9.85 -4.04
CA ALA A 146 6.92 -9.93 -4.64
C ALA A 146 7.13 -8.86 -5.75
N GLY A 147 6.10 -8.09 -6.07
CA GLY A 147 6.12 -7.07 -7.12
C GLY A 147 5.82 -7.61 -8.52
N ASP A 148 5.31 -8.85 -8.64
CA ASP A 148 4.93 -9.40 -9.94
C ASP A 148 3.53 -8.90 -10.35
N LEU A 149 3.41 -8.37 -11.57
CA LEU A 149 2.14 -7.89 -12.12
C LEU A 149 1.16 -9.04 -12.33
N LEU A 150 0.01 -8.97 -11.64
CA LEU A 150 -1.07 -9.95 -11.74
C LEU A 150 -2.13 -9.54 -12.75
N VAL A 151 -2.53 -8.27 -12.72
CA VAL A 151 -3.59 -7.71 -13.58
C VAL A 151 -3.24 -6.27 -13.95
N PRO A 152 -3.00 -5.93 -15.23
CA PRO A 152 -2.83 -4.54 -15.67
C PRO A 152 -4.15 -3.78 -15.61
N MET A 153 -4.13 -2.48 -15.33
CA MET A 153 -5.30 -1.58 -15.30
C MET A 153 -5.01 -0.41 -16.26
N GLU A 154 -5.93 -0.12 -17.19
CA GLU A 154 -5.81 0.97 -18.18
C GLU A 154 -6.79 2.10 -17.89
#